data_AF-A0A4Y8R887-F1
#
_entry.id   AF-A0A4Y8R887-F1
#
_cell.length_a   1.000
_cell.length_b   1.000
_cell.length_c   1.000
_cell.angle_alpha   90.00
_cell.angle_beta   90.00
_cell.angle_gamma   90.00
#
_symmetry.space_group_name_H-M   'P 1'
#
loop_
_entity.id
_entity.type
_entity.pdbx_description
1 polymer ?
#
loop_
_entity_poly.entity_id
_entity_poly.type
_entity_poly.pdbx_seq_one_letter_code
_entity_poly.pdbx_strand_id
1 'polypeptide(L)'
;MTEDVPYEFTGIIDAIDPKGFQIIAERACAYLTYKYECDDSYPDKEILRDGYNRWVKGSIRLPLNIYNTNKRNLVVVATLVEFMSSCNFASYVPKNDNGHYLIKYSSELTALVMGILLYDILLRTAYGSGTVVRYIDIDKISEYELEEAIFAIKERKSYKYKFRKLLSILEKFSEPEQYH
;
A
#
# COMPACT_ATOMS: atom_id res chain seq x y z
N MET A 1 -25.65 7.23 14.90
CA MET A 1 -24.42 7.23 14.08
C MET A 1 -23.28 7.37 15.07
N THR A 2 -22.61 6.27 15.42
CA THR A 2 -21.33 6.36 16.13
C THR A 2 -20.35 6.92 15.13
N GLU A 3 -19.87 8.14 15.36
CA GLU A 3 -18.74 8.69 14.62
C GLU A 3 -17.58 7.70 14.78
N ASP A 4 -17.18 7.06 13.67
CA ASP A 4 -16.03 6.17 13.68
C ASP A 4 -14.82 7.00 14.07
N VAL A 5 -14.33 6.80 15.30
CA VAL A 5 -13.10 7.41 15.78
C VAL A 5 -12.00 7.07 14.78
N PRO A 6 -11.31 8.05 14.18
CA PRO A 6 -10.25 7.79 13.22
C PRO A 6 -9.22 6.86 13.86
N TYR A 7 -8.90 5.76 13.17
CA TYR A 7 -7.84 4.88 13.65
C TYR A 7 -6.50 5.62 13.52
N GLU A 8 -5.87 5.85 14.66
CA GLU A 8 -4.57 6.51 14.76
C GLU A 8 -3.47 5.45 14.82
N PHE A 9 -2.56 5.51 13.86
CA PHE A 9 -1.36 4.67 13.84
C PHE A 9 -0.28 5.35 14.67
N THR A 10 0.29 4.63 15.63
CA THR A 10 1.39 5.09 16.50
C THR A 10 2.74 4.51 16.10
N GLY A 11 2.76 3.51 15.22
CA GLY A 11 3.98 2.96 14.64
C GLY A 11 3.74 1.83 13.63
N ILE A 12 4.85 1.22 13.17
CA ILE A 12 4.81 0.08 12.25
C ILE A 12 3.99 -1.08 12.79
N ILE A 13 4.04 -1.31 14.11
CA ILE A 13 3.39 -2.44 14.76
C ILE A 13 1.88 -2.39 14.55
N ASP A 14 1.29 -1.20 14.67
CA ASP A 14 -0.15 -1.01 14.45
C ASP A 14 -0.51 -1.20 12.98
N ALA A 15 0.37 -0.75 12.08
CA ALA A 15 0.14 -0.86 10.64
C ALA A 15 0.27 -2.29 10.11
N ILE A 16 0.95 -3.16 10.85
CA ILE A 16 1.13 -4.58 10.53
C ILE A 16 0.30 -5.51 11.42
N ASP A 17 -0.47 -4.98 12.36
CA ASP A 17 -1.47 -5.75 13.08
C ASP A 17 -2.69 -6.04 12.16
N PRO A 18 -3.49 -7.08 12.43
CA PRO A 18 -4.60 -7.44 11.55
C PRO A 18 -5.63 -6.33 11.33
N LYS A 19 -5.90 -5.50 12.35
CA LYS A 19 -6.87 -4.40 12.29
C LYS A 19 -6.31 -3.22 11.48
N GLY A 20 -5.09 -2.79 11.76
CA GLY A 20 -4.44 -1.72 10.98
C GLY A 20 -4.22 -2.14 9.53
N PHE A 21 -3.85 -3.39 9.28
CA PHE A 21 -3.74 -3.96 7.95
C PHE A 21 -5.07 -3.93 7.19
N GLN A 22 -6.17 -4.31 7.85
CA GLN A 22 -7.51 -4.23 7.27
C GLN A 22 -7.89 -2.79 6.91
N ILE A 23 -7.61 -1.83 7.79
CA ILE A 23 -7.90 -0.42 7.55
C ILE A 23 -7.10 0.10 6.35
N ILE A 24 -5.81 -0.25 6.23
CA ILE A 24 -4.99 0.14 5.08
C ILE A 24 -5.55 -0.44 3.78
N ALA A 25 -5.99 -1.71 3.79
CA ALA A 25 -6.59 -2.35 2.62
C ALA A 25 -7.93 -1.71 2.21
N GLU A 26 -8.80 -1.43 3.17
CA GLU A 26 -10.09 -0.75 2.93
C GLU A 26 -9.86 0.66 2.39
N ARG A 27 -8.88 1.39 2.93
CA ARG A 27 -8.51 2.72 2.45
C ARG A 27 -7.96 2.68 1.04
N ALA A 28 -7.10 1.72 0.71
CA ALA A 28 -6.59 1.53 -0.64
C ALA A 28 -7.72 1.24 -1.65
N CYS A 29 -8.66 0.36 -1.28
CA CYS A 29 -9.80 0.04 -2.15
C CYS A 29 -10.73 1.23 -2.35
N ALA A 30 -11.03 1.98 -1.31
CA ALA A 30 -11.85 3.18 -1.40
C ALA A 30 -11.21 4.26 -2.29
N TYR A 31 -9.89 4.46 -2.16
CA TYR A 31 -9.15 5.37 -3.03
C TYR A 31 -9.23 4.95 -4.50
N LEU A 32 -8.97 3.68 -4.81
CA LEU A 32 -9.02 3.17 -6.19
C LEU A 32 -10.42 3.22 -6.79
N THR A 33 -11.43 2.89 -5.98
CA THR A 33 -12.85 3.01 -6.36
C THR A 33 -13.18 4.44 -6.77
N TYR A 34 -12.80 5.41 -5.95
CA TYR A 34 -13.05 6.83 -6.24
C TYR A 34 -12.24 7.33 -7.43
N LYS A 35 -10.92 7.09 -7.43
CA LYS A 35 -9.98 7.59 -8.43
C LYS A 35 -10.32 7.14 -9.85
N TYR A 36 -10.78 5.91 -9.99
CA TYR A 36 -11.08 5.32 -11.29
C TYR A 36 -12.59 5.15 -11.55
N GLU A 37 -13.43 5.85 -10.78
CA GLU A 37 -14.89 5.86 -10.96
C GLU A 37 -15.49 4.44 -11.05
N CYS A 38 -15.08 3.56 -10.15
CA CYS A 38 -15.57 2.18 -10.12
C CYS A 38 -16.84 2.05 -9.27
N ASP A 39 -17.51 0.92 -9.40
CA ASP A 39 -18.48 0.46 -8.39
C ASP A 39 -17.78 0.22 -7.04
N ASP A 40 -18.53 0.44 -5.96
CA ASP A 40 -18.03 0.33 -4.59
C ASP A 40 -17.34 -1.03 -4.37
N SER A 41 -16.02 -0.97 -4.21
CA SER A 41 -15.18 -2.15 -4.09
C SER A 41 -14.59 -2.19 -2.69
N TYR A 42 -14.79 -3.32 -2.02
CA TYR A 42 -14.25 -3.60 -0.70
C TYR A 42 -13.31 -4.79 -0.77
N PRO A 43 -12.27 -4.83 0.09
CA PRO A 43 -11.42 -5.99 0.15
C PRO A 43 -12.22 -7.20 0.65
N ASP A 44 -12.12 -8.33 -0.05
CA ASP A 44 -12.58 -9.62 0.45
C ASP A 44 -11.79 -9.95 1.74
N LYS A 45 -12.51 -10.01 2.87
CA LYS A 45 -11.90 -10.16 4.19
C LYS A 45 -11.20 -11.50 4.38
N GLU A 46 -11.67 -12.55 3.73
CA GLU A 46 -11.06 -13.88 3.82
C GLU A 46 -9.76 -13.92 3.01
N ILE A 47 -9.80 -13.44 1.76
CA ILE A 47 -8.61 -13.35 0.90
C ILE A 47 -7.56 -12.41 1.52
N LEU A 48 -7.98 -11.28 2.07
CA LEU A 48 -7.10 -10.33 2.75
C LEU A 48 -6.42 -10.96 3.98
N ARG A 49 -7.18 -11.69 4.80
CA ARG A 49 -6.66 -12.41 5.97
C ARG A 49 -5.66 -13.50 5.56
N ASP A 50 -5.94 -14.23 4.49
CA ASP A 50 -5.03 -15.24 3.96
C ASP A 50 -3.75 -14.63 3.39
N GLY A 51 -3.87 -13.53 2.64
CA GLY A 51 -2.74 -12.72 2.17
C GLY A 51 -1.86 -12.24 3.31
N TYR A 52 -2.48 -11.68 4.36
CA TYR A 52 -1.82 -11.27 5.59
C TYR A 52 -1.05 -12.43 6.23
N ASN A 53 -1.70 -13.58 6.44
CA ASN A 53 -1.09 -14.75 7.04
C ASN A 53 0.11 -15.28 6.22
N ARG A 54 0.02 -15.25 4.89
CA ARG A 54 1.12 -15.61 3.99
C ARG A 54 2.29 -14.64 4.12
N TRP A 55 2.00 -13.35 4.14
CA TRP A 55 3.01 -12.32 4.31
C TRP A 55 3.71 -12.43 5.68
N VAL A 56 2.97 -12.59 6.79
CA VAL A 56 3.57 -12.78 8.12
C VAL A 56 4.49 -14.01 8.16
N LYS A 57 4.03 -15.15 7.61
CA LYS A 57 4.86 -16.37 7.53
C LYS A 57 6.11 -16.17 6.66
N GLY A 58 5.99 -15.41 5.59
CA GLY A 58 7.11 -15.10 4.68
C GLY A 58 8.09 -14.08 5.26
N SER A 59 7.58 -13.07 5.98
CA SER A 59 8.34 -11.92 6.46
C SER A 59 9.22 -12.26 7.67
N ILE A 60 8.86 -13.26 8.48
CA ILE A 60 9.71 -13.81 9.56
C ILE A 60 11.09 -14.25 9.05
N ARG A 61 11.20 -14.62 7.77
CA ARG A 61 12.45 -15.08 7.14
C ARG A 61 13.32 -13.94 6.60
N LEU A 62 12.85 -12.68 6.68
CA LEU A 62 13.61 -11.53 6.21
C LEU A 62 14.70 -11.20 7.21
N PRO A 63 15.96 -11.00 6.77
CA PRO A 63 17.05 -10.66 7.67
C PRO A 63 17.00 -9.17 8.04
N LEU A 64 15.90 -8.71 8.65
CA LEU A 64 15.68 -7.28 8.94
C LEU A 64 16.78 -6.71 9.83
N ASN A 65 17.32 -7.51 10.75
CA ASN A 65 18.39 -7.14 11.68
C ASN A 65 19.67 -6.64 11.01
N ILE A 66 19.96 -7.01 9.75
CA ILE A 66 21.17 -6.55 9.03
C ILE A 66 21.03 -5.16 8.42
N TYR A 67 19.82 -4.62 8.35
CA TYR A 67 19.53 -3.32 7.73
C TYR A 67 19.39 -2.22 8.78
N ASN A 68 19.61 -0.96 8.41
CA ASN A 68 19.23 0.20 9.23
C ASN A 68 17.71 0.41 9.21
N THR A 69 17.15 1.23 10.11
CA THR A 69 15.70 1.41 10.28
C THR A 69 14.98 1.77 8.99
N ASN A 70 15.48 2.75 8.23
CA ASN A 70 14.84 3.17 6.97
C ASN A 70 14.81 2.04 5.94
N LYS A 71 15.92 1.30 5.80
CA LYS A 71 16.00 0.17 4.89
C LYS A 71 15.18 -1.02 5.35
N ARG A 72 15.01 -1.24 6.67
CA ARG A 72 14.07 -2.23 7.22
C ARG A 72 12.63 -1.91 6.81
N ASN A 73 12.18 -0.69 7.04
CA ASN A 73 10.83 -0.24 6.70
C ASN A 73 10.52 -0.46 5.22
N LEU A 74 11.45 -0.09 4.34
CA LEU A 74 11.31 -0.31 2.90
C LEU A 74 11.24 -1.81 2.52
N VAL A 75 12.03 -2.67 3.18
CA VAL A 75 11.98 -4.12 2.94
C VAL A 75 10.64 -4.71 3.39
N VAL A 76 10.10 -4.25 4.52
CA VAL A 76 8.78 -4.65 5.02
C VAL A 76 7.70 -4.28 4.01
N VAL A 77 7.70 -3.03 3.52
CA VAL A 77 6.74 -2.55 2.51
C VAL A 77 6.88 -3.33 1.20
N ALA A 78 8.09 -3.49 0.67
CA ALA A 78 8.31 -4.17 -0.60
C ALA A 78 7.85 -5.64 -0.58
N THR A 79 8.07 -6.33 0.53
CA THR A 79 7.62 -7.72 0.69
C THR A 79 6.12 -7.80 0.82
N LEU A 80 5.48 -6.87 1.54
CA LEU A 80 4.01 -6.78 1.56
C LEU A 80 3.45 -6.63 0.16
N VAL A 81 3.97 -5.69 -0.63
CA VAL A 81 3.52 -5.48 -2.02
C VAL A 81 3.67 -6.77 -2.83
N GLU A 82 4.79 -7.47 -2.73
CA GLU A 82 5.04 -8.72 -3.46
C GLU A 82 4.06 -9.86 -3.09
N PHE A 83 3.76 -10.05 -1.81
CA PHE A 83 2.81 -11.08 -1.40
C PHE A 83 1.37 -10.72 -1.81
N MET A 84 1.00 -9.46 -1.61
CA MET A 84 -0.35 -8.97 -1.87
C MET A 84 -0.66 -8.81 -3.35
N SER A 85 0.33 -8.56 -4.20
CA SER A 85 0.14 -8.40 -5.65
C SER A 85 -0.40 -9.65 -6.34
N SER A 86 -0.33 -10.80 -5.68
CA SER A 86 -0.88 -12.08 -6.15
C SER A 86 -2.26 -12.42 -5.57
N CYS A 87 -2.78 -11.59 -4.67
CA CYS A 87 -4.04 -11.81 -3.99
C CYS A 87 -5.13 -11.00 -4.70
N ASN A 88 -6.16 -11.67 -5.22
CA ASN A 88 -7.31 -11.01 -5.85
C ASN A 88 -8.32 -10.58 -4.78
N PHE A 89 -7.89 -9.72 -3.85
CA PHE A 89 -8.73 -9.31 -2.73
C PHE A 89 -9.68 -8.16 -3.09
N ALA A 90 -9.56 -7.54 -4.25
CA ALA A 90 -10.53 -6.56 -4.75
C ALA A 90 -10.71 -6.67 -6.26
N SER A 91 -11.94 -6.46 -6.72
CA SER A 91 -12.30 -6.37 -8.14
C SER A 91 -12.92 -5.01 -8.38
N TYR A 92 -12.37 -4.25 -9.32
CA TYR A 92 -12.86 -2.92 -9.66
C TYR A 92 -13.60 -3.00 -10.99
N VAL A 93 -14.88 -2.67 -10.97
CA VAL A 93 -15.72 -2.59 -12.17
C VAL A 93 -15.87 -1.12 -12.53
N PRO A 94 -15.28 -0.65 -13.65
CA PRO A 94 -15.42 0.75 -14.09
C PRO A 94 -16.88 1.06 -14.42
N LYS A 95 -17.38 2.24 -14.04
CA LYS A 95 -18.75 2.69 -14.38
C LYS A 95 -18.92 3.11 -15.84
N ASN A 96 -17.81 3.43 -16.51
CA ASN A 96 -17.77 3.92 -17.89
C ASN A 96 -16.88 3.01 -18.77
N ASP A 97 -17.20 2.90 -20.06
CA ASP A 97 -16.45 2.08 -21.04
C ASP A 97 -15.01 2.55 -21.31
N ASN A 98 -14.61 3.70 -20.75
CA ASN A 98 -13.23 4.20 -20.75
C ASN A 98 -12.38 3.49 -19.70
N GLY A 99 -12.41 2.15 -19.69
CA GLY A 99 -11.76 1.34 -18.68
C GLY A 99 -10.28 1.69 -18.53
N HIS A 100 -9.91 2.23 -17.37
CA HIS A 100 -8.53 2.58 -17.06
C HIS A 100 -7.65 1.34 -17.13
N TYR A 101 -6.57 1.41 -17.90
CA TYR A 101 -5.69 0.25 -18.14
C TYR A 101 -5.15 -0.37 -16.84
N LEU A 102 -4.85 0.47 -15.85
CA LEU A 102 -4.39 0.08 -14.52
C LEU A 102 -5.37 -0.85 -13.77
N ILE A 103 -6.69 -0.74 -14.01
CA ILE A 103 -7.69 -1.61 -13.38
C ILE A 103 -7.52 -3.08 -13.78
N LYS A 104 -6.95 -3.36 -14.96
CA LYS A 104 -6.64 -4.74 -15.38
C LYS A 104 -5.65 -5.44 -14.46
N TYR A 105 -4.96 -4.67 -13.62
CA TYR A 105 -3.99 -5.11 -12.63
C TYR A 105 -4.49 -4.81 -11.21
N SER A 106 -5.77 -5.04 -10.94
CA SER A 106 -6.42 -4.66 -9.67
C SER A 106 -5.62 -5.11 -8.45
N SER A 107 -5.16 -6.35 -8.42
CA SER A 107 -4.40 -6.93 -7.31
C SER A 107 -3.05 -6.24 -7.10
N GLU A 108 -2.29 -6.04 -8.17
CA GLU A 108 -0.99 -5.36 -8.12
C GLU A 108 -1.13 -3.88 -7.77
N LEU A 109 -2.11 -3.20 -8.36
CA LEU A 109 -2.42 -1.81 -8.11
C LEU A 109 -2.83 -1.59 -6.65
N THR A 110 -3.71 -2.44 -6.11
CA THR A 110 -4.14 -2.33 -4.72
C THR A 110 -3.00 -2.62 -3.76
N ALA A 111 -2.19 -3.65 -4.03
CA ALA A 111 -1.00 -3.96 -3.24
C ALA A 111 0.00 -2.80 -3.22
N LEU A 112 0.22 -2.15 -4.37
CA LEU A 112 1.09 -0.98 -4.49
C LEU A 112 0.57 0.20 -3.66
N VAL A 113 -0.73 0.52 -3.78
CA VAL A 113 -1.37 1.59 -2.99
C VAL A 113 -1.30 1.28 -1.49
N MET A 114 -1.56 0.04 -1.07
CA MET A 114 -1.38 -0.37 0.32
C MET A 114 0.06 -0.16 0.80
N GLY A 115 1.05 -0.51 -0.02
CA GLY A 115 2.47 -0.30 0.31
C GLY A 115 2.84 1.18 0.45
N ILE A 116 2.30 2.05 -0.41
CA ILE A 116 2.47 3.51 -0.32
C ILE A 116 1.87 4.05 0.98
N LEU A 117 0.62 3.68 1.29
CA LEU A 117 -0.05 4.08 2.53
C LEU A 117 0.71 3.61 3.76
N LEU A 118 1.18 2.36 3.77
CA LEU A 118 1.99 1.83 4.87
C LEU A 118 3.27 2.64 5.04
N TYR A 119 3.99 2.96 3.95
CA TYR A 119 5.21 3.72 4.04
C TYR A 119 5.00 5.16 4.56
N ASP A 120 3.93 5.83 4.13
CA ASP A 120 3.55 7.15 4.65
C ASP A 120 3.31 7.10 6.18
N ILE A 121 2.56 6.09 6.66
CA ILE A 121 2.35 5.86 8.09
C ILE A 121 3.69 5.69 8.82
N LEU A 122 4.62 4.92 8.25
CA LEU A 122 5.95 4.70 8.84
C LEU A 122 6.76 5.97 8.95
N LEU A 123 6.73 6.83 7.94
CA LEU A 123 7.43 8.11 7.98
C LEU A 123 6.83 9.01 9.06
N ARG A 124 5.51 9.21 9.06
CA ARG A 124 4.84 10.13 9.98
C ARG A 124 4.95 9.70 11.45
N THR A 125 4.84 8.40 11.72
CA THR A 125 5.02 7.86 13.08
C THR A 125 6.46 7.93 13.57
N ALA A 126 7.46 7.81 12.68
CA ALA A 126 8.86 7.99 13.03
C ALA A 126 9.19 9.43 13.45
N TYR A 127 8.42 10.42 13.00
CA TYR A 127 8.53 11.83 13.43
C TYR A 127 7.77 12.12 14.75
N GLY A 128 7.22 11.11 15.42
CA GLY A 128 6.66 11.24 16.77
C GLY A 128 5.22 11.77 16.83
N SER A 129 4.56 11.97 15.69
CA SER A 129 3.12 12.23 15.61
C SER A 129 2.38 10.93 15.31
N GLY A 130 1.39 10.56 16.13
CA GLY A 130 0.38 9.60 15.67
C GLY A 130 -0.32 10.15 14.43
N THR A 131 -0.68 9.28 13.48
CA THR A 131 -1.20 9.70 12.18
C THR A 131 -2.43 8.92 11.76
N VAL A 132 -3.33 9.62 11.07
CA VAL A 132 -4.47 9.02 10.36
C VAL A 132 -4.06 8.82 8.90
N VAL A 133 -4.55 7.77 8.24
CA VAL A 133 -4.32 7.56 6.80
C VAL A 133 -4.92 8.71 6.00
N ARG A 134 -4.10 9.40 5.21
CA ARG A 134 -4.53 10.48 4.30
C ARG A 134 -4.27 10.08 2.85
N TYR A 135 -5.17 10.48 1.95
CA TYR A 135 -5.03 10.24 0.51
C TYR A 135 -4.19 11.30 -0.21
N ILE A 136 -3.89 12.41 0.47
CA ILE A 136 -3.42 13.69 -0.09
C ILE A 136 -2.18 13.53 -0.98
N ASP A 137 -1.32 12.57 -0.69
CA ASP A 137 -0.04 12.46 -1.40
C ASP A 137 -0.06 11.41 -2.53
N ILE A 138 -1.07 10.53 -2.62
CA ILE A 138 -1.08 9.47 -3.66
C ILE A 138 -1.33 10.07 -5.05
N ASP A 139 -2.07 11.18 -5.15
CA ASP A 139 -2.30 11.89 -6.39
C ASP A 139 -1.06 12.60 -6.95
N LYS A 140 0.03 12.71 -6.15
CA LYS A 140 1.35 13.18 -6.63
C LYS A 140 2.07 12.15 -7.49
N ILE A 141 1.62 10.88 -7.49
CA ILE A 141 2.13 9.84 -8.39
C ILE A 141 1.30 9.86 -9.67
N SER A 142 1.98 10.00 -10.81
CA SER A 142 1.32 9.91 -12.11
C SER A 142 0.89 8.48 -12.44
N GLU A 143 -0.15 8.32 -13.28
CA GLU A 143 -0.58 6.99 -13.73
C GLU A 143 0.55 6.22 -14.42
N TYR A 144 1.36 6.90 -15.22
CA TYR A 144 2.54 6.31 -15.88
C TYR A 144 3.51 5.67 -14.89
N GLU A 145 3.75 6.31 -13.74
CA GLU A 145 4.65 5.78 -12.71
C GLU A 145 4.05 4.59 -11.97
N LEU A 146 2.73 4.61 -11.75
CA LEU A 146 2.00 3.46 -11.21
C LEU A 146 2.08 2.28 -12.19
N GLU A 147 1.94 2.52 -13.49
CA GLU A 147 2.08 1.51 -14.54
C GLU A 147 3.49 0.91 -14.56
N GLU A 148 4.53 1.74 -14.54
CA GLU A 148 5.92 1.27 -14.48
C GLU A 148 6.17 0.41 -13.23
N ALA A 149 5.62 0.78 -12.07
CA ALA A 149 5.77 0.01 -10.85
C ALA A 149 5.02 -1.32 -10.90
N ILE A 150 3.79 -1.34 -11.40
CA ILE A 150 3.04 -2.58 -11.59
C ILE A 150 3.76 -3.51 -12.55
N PHE A 151 4.29 -2.97 -13.65
CA PHE A 151 5.08 -3.75 -14.59
C PHE A 151 6.33 -4.32 -13.93
N ALA A 152 7.04 -3.53 -13.12
CA ALA A 152 8.18 -4.00 -12.33
C ALA A 152 7.81 -5.10 -11.31
N ILE A 153 6.62 -5.01 -10.71
CA ILE A 153 6.10 -6.02 -9.75
C ILE A 153 5.78 -7.32 -10.48
N LYS A 154 5.06 -7.25 -11.61
CA LYS A 154 4.65 -8.41 -12.43
C LYS A 154 5.81 -9.09 -13.14
N GLU A 155 6.73 -8.32 -13.69
CA GLU A 155 7.91 -8.88 -14.31
C GLU A 155 8.82 -9.55 -13.26
N ARG A 156 9.48 -10.63 -13.66
CA ARG A 156 10.49 -11.32 -12.83
C ARG A 156 11.79 -10.52 -12.75
N LYS A 157 11.71 -9.22 -12.47
CA LYS A 157 12.87 -8.36 -12.23
C LYS A 157 13.47 -8.67 -10.86
N SER A 158 14.77 -8.38 -10.73
CA SER A 158 15.48 -8.55 -9.47
C SER A 158 14.83 -7.73 -8.34
N TYR A 159 14.88 -8.24 -7.11
CA TYR A 159 14.41 -7.53 -5.92
C TYR A 159 15.04 -6.13 -5.80
N LYS A 160 16.32 -5.98 -6.17
CA LYS A 160 17.02 -4.68 -6.21
C LYS A 160 16.35 -3.67 -7.15
N TYR A 161 15.83 -4.11 -8.29
CA TYR A 161 15.13 -3.25 -9.23
C TYR A 161 13.76 -2.83 -8.69
N LYS A 162 12.96 -3.80 -8.20
CA LYS A 162 11.66 -3.55 -7.55
C LYS A 162 11.81 -2.57 -6.38
N PHE A 163 12.84 -2.78 -5.56
CA PHE A 163 13.19 -1.93 -4.43
C PHE A 163 13.53 -0.49 -4.86
N ARG A 164 14.33 -0.31 -5.91
CA ARG A 164 14.66 1.04 -6.43
C ARG A 164 13.44 1.76 -6.99
N LYS A 165 12.56 1.06 -7.72
CA LYS A 165 11.34 1.66 -8.26
C LYS A 165 10.37 2.05 -7.16
N LEU A 166 10.14 1.18 -6.16
CA LEU A 166 9.35 1.52 -4.99
C LEU A 166 9.94 2.72 -4.24
N LEU A 167 11.26 2.73 -4.00
CA LEU A 167 11.91 3.87 -3.33
C LEU A 167 11.70 5.17 -4.11
N SER A 168 11.88 5.17 -5.43
CA SER A 168 11.66 6.36 -6.28
C SER A 168 10.22 6.88 -6.22
N ILE A 169 9.23 6.00 -6.05
CA ILE A 169 7.83 6.40 -5.86
C ILE A 169 7.62 6.95 -4.45
N LEU A 170 8.13 6.22 -3.46
CA LEU A 170 7.96 6.53 -2.04
C LEU A 170 8.70 7.81 -1.61
N GLU A 171 9.81 8.17 -2.25
CA GLU A 171 10.53 9.43 -2.03
C GLU A 171 9.66 10.66 -2.31
N LYS A 172 8.63 10.55 -3.16
CA LYS A 172 7.67 11.65 -3.39
C LYS A 172 6.77 11.97 -2.19
N PHE A 173 6.71 11.05 -1.22
CA PHE A 173 5.97 11.18 0.03
C PHE A 173 6.88 11.61 1.19
N SER A 174 8.20 11.66 0.97
CA SER A 174 9.19 11.82 2.05
C SER A 174 9.30 13.24 2.60
N GLU A 175 8.70 14.22 1.92
CA GLU A 175 8.49 15.56 2.45
C GLU A 175 7.02 15.70 2.86
N PRO A 176 6.68 15.53 4.16
CA PRO A 176 5.37 15.95 4.62
C PRO A 176 5.27 17.45 4.35
N GLU A 177 4.27 17.86 3.57
CA GLU A 177 3.85 19.26 3.53
C GLU A 177 3.65 19.68 4.99
N GLN A 178 4.52 20.58 5.47
CA GLN A 178 4.35 21.23 6.75
C GLN A 178 3.12 22.13 6.61
N TYR A 179 1.96 21.57 6.93
CA TYR A 179 0.76 22.37 7.13
C TYR A 179 0.98 23.17 8.42
N HIS A 180 1.40 24.43 8.26
CA HIS A 180 1.33 25.47 9.28
C HIS A 180 -0.13 25.83 9.58
#